data_AF-A0A7Y2MUH9-F1
#
_entry.id   AF-A0A7Y2MUH9-F1
#
_cell.length_a   1.000
_cell.length_b   1.000
_cell.length_c   1.000
_cell.angle_alpha   90.00
_cell.angle_beta   90.00
_cell.angle_gamma   90.00
#
_symmetry.space_group_name_H-M   'P 1'
#
loop_
_entity.id
_entity.type
_entity.pdbx_description
1 polymer ?
#
loop_
_entity_poly.entity_id
_entity_poly.type
_entity_poly.pdbx_seq_one_letter_code
_entity_poly.pdbx_strand_id
1 'polypeptide(L)'
;MAGLARHYLKDLVYGANDGIITTFAVVAGVAGARLEPRIVVILGFANLLADGFSMGASNFLSIRSDEDVRRMRGLDSVEPFPGRHSLATFLAFVVAGVVPLMSYVVVVGPAQRFPLAVGLTLATLFVVGAARSLVTRMPWWRSGLEMLVVGSVAAAVAFGVGAFVRGLTG
;
A
#
# COMPACT_ATOMS: atom_id res chain seq x y z
N MET A 1 0.08 -25.71 5.36
CA MET A 1 -0.45 -24.32 5.33
C MET A 1 0.51 -23.29 5.96
N ALA A 2 1.06 -23.52 7.16
CA ALA A 2 1.92 -22.54 7.85
C ALA A 2 3.28 -22.22 7.18
N GLY A 3 3.87 -23.14 6.40
CA GLY A 3 5.14 -22.91 5.70
C GLY A 3 5.02 -22.01 4.47
N LEU A 4 3.92 -22.13 3.72
CA LEU A 4 3.68 -21.33 2.50
C LEU A 4 3.45 -19.85 2.84
N ALA A 5 2.65 -19.60 3.88
CA ALA A 5 2.35 -18.24 4.34
C ALA A 5 3.60 -17.50 4.83
N ARG A 6 4.58 -18.22 5.41
CA ARG A 6 5.83 -17.64 5.91
C ARG A 6 6.81 -17.28 4.78
N HIS A 7 6.80 -18.04 3.69
CA HIS A 7 7.61 -17.80 2.48
C HIS A 7 7.21 -16.52 1.74
N TYR A 8 5.90 -16.26 1.64
CA TYR A 8 5.35 -15.06 0.98
C TYR A 8 5.05 -13.90 1.94
N LEU A 9 5.31 -14.06 3.24
CA LEU A 9 4.88 -13.10 4.26
C LEU A 9 5.51 -11.72 4.05
N LYS A 10 6.77 -11.70 3.62
CA LYS A 10 7.48 -10.46 3.30
C LYS A 10 6.78 -9.71 2.18
N ASP A 11 6.45 -10.39 1.08
CA ASP A 11 5.78 -9.80 -0.08
C ASP A 11 4.39 -9.29 0.24
N LEU A 12 3.65 -10.05 1.05
CA LEU A 12 2.31 -9.68 1.51
C LEU A 12 2.36 -8.43 2.39
N VAL A 13 3.23 -8.39 3.40
CA VAL A 13 3.35 -7.25 4.31
C VAL A 13 3.87 -6.02 3.58
N TYR A 14 4.83 -6.20 2.68
CA TYR A 14 5.40 -5.09 1.89
C TYR A 14 4.36 -4.51 0.93
N GLY A 15 3.69 -5.37 0.16
CA GLY A 15 2.60 -4.97 -0.75
C GLY A 15 1.46 -4.27 0.00
N ALA A 16 1.00 -4.84 1.12
CA ALA A 16 -0.08 -4.26 1.91
C ALA A 16 0.27 -2.87 2.47
N ASN A 17 1.46 -2.70 3.04
CA ASN A 17 1.87 -1.39 3.57
C ASN A 17 1.94 -0.34 2.47
N ASP A 18 2.56 -0.66 1.33
CA ASP A 18 2.68 0.27 0.21
C ASP A 18 1.30 0.64 -0.37
N GLY A 19 0.41 -0.35 -0.52
CA GLY A 19 -0.95 -0.15 -1.01
C GLY A 19 -1.78 0.79 -0.12
N ILE A 20 -1.67 0.65 1.20
CA ILE A 20 -2.38 1.54 2.14
C ILE A 20 -1.81 2.96 2.05
N ILE A 21 -0.48 3.11 2.08
CA ILE A 21 0.19 4.41 2.12
C ILE A 21 -0.10 5.19 0.83
N THR A 22 0.14 4.58 -0.33
CA THR A 22 -0.03 5.22 -1.64
C THR A 22 -1.49 5.58 -1.91
N THR A 23 -2.41 4.66 -1.63
CA THR A 23 -3.84 4.93 -1.86
C THR A 23 -4.35 6.02 -0.92
N PHE A 24 -3.95 5.99 0.35
CA PHE A 24 -4.33 7.05 1.26
C PHE A 24 -3.67 8.39 0.92
N ALA A 25 -2.45 8.41 0.38
CA ALA A 25 -1.84 9.63 -0.13
C ALA A 25 -2.67 10.25 -1.26
N VAL A 26 -3.23 9.45 -2.18
CA VAL A 26 -4.17 9.94 -3.20
C VAL A 26 -5.43 10.53 -2.55
N VAL A 27 -6.04 9.82 -1.60
CA VAL A 27 -7.21 10.32 -0.86
C VAL A 27 -6.89 11.65 -0.16
N ALA A 28 -5.75 11.73 0.52
CA ALA A 28 -5.30 12.91 1.26
C ALA A 28 -5.02 14.08 0.33
N GLY A 29 -4.37 13.86 -0.82
CA GLY A 29 -4.11 14.91 -1.80
C GLY A 29 -5.38 15.47 -2.41
N VAL A 30 -6.33 14.61 -2.80
CA VAL A 30 -7.63 15.02 -3.35
C VAL A 30 -8.45 15.76 -2.29
N ALA A 31 -8.41 15.32 -1.03
CA ALA A 31 -9.04 16.00 0.10
C ALA A 31 -8.40 17.37 0.39
N GLY A 32 -7.07 17.47 0.34
CA GLY A 32 -6.33 18.73 0.51
C GLY A 32 -6.67 19.75 -0.57
N ALA A 33 -6.84 19.29 -1.80
CA ALA A 33 -7.34 20.11 -2.91
C ALA A 33 -8.85 20.42 -2.82
N ARG A 34 -9.57 19.83 -1.87
CA ARG A 34 -11.05 19.84 -1.70
C ARG A 34 -11.80 19.59 -3.01
N LEU A 35 -11.33 18.60 -3.75
CA LEU A 35 -11.99 18.13 -4.97
C LEU A 35 -13.23 17.29 -4.66
N GLU A 36 -14.04 17.05 -5.68
CA GLU A 36 -15.26 16.27 -5.55
C GLU A 36 -14.97 14.83 -5.09
N PRO A 37 -15.77 14.24 -4.18
CA PRO A 37 -15.61 12.86 -3.71
C PRO A 37 -15.54 11.82 -4.85
N ARG A 38 -16.18 12.10 -5.99
CA ARG A 38 -16.14 11.25 -7.17
C ARG A 38 -14.72 11.10 -7.74
N ILE A 39 -13.89 12.14 -7.64
CA ILE A 39 -12.49 12.12 -8.07
C ILE A 39 -11.68 11.18 -7.18
N VAL A 40 -11.95 11.13 -5.86
CA VAL A 40 -11.29 10.17 -4.95
C VAL A 40 -11.55 8.74 -5.39
N VAL A 41 -12.79 8.40 -5.75
CA VAL A 41 -13.15 7.05 -6.19
C VAL A 41 -12.46 6.73 -7.52
N ILE A 42 -12.59 7.60 -8.53
CA ILE A 42 -12.02 7.36 -9.86
C ILE A 42 -10.49 7.26 -9.79
N LEU A 43 -9.83 8.29 -9.25
CA LEU A 43 -8.37 8.35 -9.18
C LEU A 43 -7.82 7.31 -8.20
N GLY A 44 -8.49 7.11 -7.06
CA GLY A 44 -8.08 6.15 -6.04
C GLY A 44 -8.07 4.72 -6.57
N PHE A 45 -9.15 4.25 -7.19
CA PHE A 45 -9.19 2.89 -7.75
C PHE A 45 -8.28 2.74 -8.98
N ALA A 46 -8.20 3.75 -9.85
CA ALA A 46 -7.31 3.71 -11.00
C ALA A 46 -5.84 3.60 -10.55
N ASN A 47 -5.41 4.47 -9.62
CA ASN A 47 -4.06 4.48 -9.08
C ASN A 47 -3.75 3.19 -8.31
N LEU A 48 -4.68 2.71 -7.47
CA LEU A 48 -4.53 1.46 -6.73
C LEU A 48 -4.23 0.27 -7.64
N LEU A 49 -4.95 0.13 -8.76
CA LEU A 49 -4.73 -0.98 -9.68
C LEU A 49 -3.45 -0.79 -10.51
N ALA A 50 -3.16 0.43 -10.94
CA ALA A 50 -1.96 0.74 -11.72
C ALA A 50 -0.68 0.53 -10.90
N ASP A 51 -0.62 1.10 -9.69
CA ASP A 51 0.53 0.98 -8.79
C ASP A 51 0.70 -0.46 -8.31
N GLY A 52 -0.40 -1.13 -7.95
CA GLY A 52 -0.37 -2.54 -7.58
C GLY A 52 0.23 -3.39 -8.71
N PHE A 53 -0.24 -3.20 -9.95
CA PHE A 53 0.27 -3.94 -11.10
C PHE A 53 1.76 -3.65 -11.33
N SER A 54 2.16 -2.38 -11.29
CA SER A 54 3.55 -1.94 -11.41
C SER A 54 4.45 -2.59 -10.35
N MET A 55 3.99 -2.62 -9.11
CA MET A 55 4.70 -3.23 -7.98
C MET A 55 4.84 -4.75 -8.14
N GLY A 56 3.75 -5.44 -8.51
CA GLY A 56 3.78 -6.88 -8.80
C GLY A 56 4.74 -7.21 -9.94
N ALA A 57 4.69 -6.46 -11.04
CA ALA A 57 5.59 -6.63 -12.17
C ALA A 57 7.05 -6.36 -11.80
N SER A 58 7.31 -5.34 -10.99
CA SER A 58 8.65 -5.01 -10.49
C SER A 58 9.22 -6.11 -9.59
N ASN A 59 8.40 -6.70 -8.70
CA ASN A 59 8.83 -7.83 -7.88
C ASN A 59 9.14 -9.07 -8.74
N PHE A 60 8.29 -9.36 -9.74
CA PHE A 60 8.54 -10.45 -10.70
C PHE A 60 9.88 -10.27 -11.42
N LEU A 61 10.12 -9.07 -11.96
CA LEU A 61 11.33 -8.79 -12.73
C LEU A 61 12.57 -8.82 -11.84
N SER A 62 12.48 -8.34 -10.59
CA SER A 62 13.56 -8.40 -9.61
C SER A 62 13.97 -9.86 -9.33
N ILE A 63 13.02 -10.73 -8.99
CA ILE A 63 13.30 -12.14 -8.70
C ILE A 63 13.84 -12.85 -9.95
N ARG A 64 13.24 -12.60 -11.11
CA ARG A 64 13.72 -13.18 -12.38
C ARG A 64 15.16 -12.77 -12.69
N SER A 65 15.51 -11.52 -12.45
CA SER A 65 16.86 -11.00 -12.69
C SER A 65 17.87 -11.66 -11.76
N ASP A 66 17.54 -11.83 -10.48
CA ASP A 66 18.39 -12.52 -9.51
C ASP A 66 18.59 -14.00 -9.88
N GLU A 67 17.53 -14.68 -10.33
CA GLU A 67 17.58 -16.07 -10.80
C GLU A 67 18.41 -16.22 -12.07
N ASP A 68 18.29 -15.30 -13.03
CA ASP A 68 19.09 -15.34 -14.26
C ASP A 68 20.59 -15.12 -13.95
N VAL A 69 20.93 -14.23 -13.01
CA VAL A 69 22.32 -14.06 -12.53
C VAL A 69 22.83 -15.33 -11.83
N ARG A 70 22.00 -15.99 -11.02
CA ARG A 70 22.37 -17.27 -10.36
C ARG A 70 22.65 -18.36 -11.37
N ARG A 71 21.79 -18.49 -12.39
CA ARG A 71 21.96 -19.45 -13.49
C ARG A 71 23.27 -19.21 -14.24
N MET A 72 23.61 -17.96 -14.54
CA MET A 72 24.88 -17.60 -15.18
C MET A 72 26.10 -17.99 -14.33
N ARG A 73 25.97 -17.97 -13.00
CA ARG A 73 27.02 -18.38 -12.05
C ARG A 73 27.01 -19.89 -11.75
N GLY A 74 26.14 -20.67 -12.38
CA GLY A 74 25.98 -22.10 -12.09
C GLY A 74 25.47 -22.39 -10.68
N LEU A 75 24.78 -21.44 -10.05
CA LEU A 75 24.20 -21.58 -8.72
C LEU A 75 22.77 -22.12 -8.79
N ASP A 76 22.35 -22.84 -7.75
CA ASP A 76 20.98 -23.33 -7.63
C ASP A 76 19.94 -22.19 -7.51
N SER A 77 18.75 -22.45 -8.05
CA SER A 77 17.60 -21.55 -7.93
C SER A 77 17.11 -21.51 -6.49
N VAL A 78 16.82 -20.31 -5.99
CA VAL A 78 16.24 -20.13 -4.66
C VAL A 78 14.76 -19.81 -4.75
N GLU A 79 14.33 -19.09 -5.78
CA GLU A 79 12.93 -18.71 -6.02
C GLU A 79 12.45 -19.14 -7.42
N PRO A 80 12.16 -20.44 -7.62
CA PRO A 80 11.78 -20.96 -8.94
C PRO A 80 10.40 -20.47 -9.45
N PHE A 81 9.60 -19.82 -8.60
CA PHE A 81 8.23 -19.39 -8.92
C PHE A 81 8.00 -17.88 -8.71
N PRO A 82 8.68 -16.99 -9.46
CA PRO A 82 8.56 -15.53 -9.31
C PRO A 82 7.13 -15.01 -9.49
N GLY A 83 6.32 -15.67 -10.34
CA GLY A 83 4.92 -15.29 -10.56
C GLY A 83 4.04 -15.37 -9.31
N ARG A 84 4.35 -16.27 -8.36
CA ARG A 84 3.59 -16.39 -7.11
C ARG A 84 3.88 -15.23 -6.15
N HIS A 85 5.14 -14.80 -6.07
CA HIS A 85 5.54 -13.63 -5.28
C HIS A 85 4.91 -12.35 -5.83
N SER A 86 4.99 -12.16 -7.15
CA SER A 86 4.35 -11.05 -7.87
C SER A 86 2.85 -10.96 -7.60
N LEU A 87 2.14 -12.09 -7.72
CA LEU A 87 0.70 -12.15 -7.46
C LEU A 87 0.38 -11.86 -5.99
N ALA A 88 1.16 -12.41 -5.05
CA ALA A 88 0.99 -12.15 -3.62
C ALA A 88 1.17 -10.66 -3.29
N THR A 89 2.22 -10.02 -3.81
CA THR A 89 2.45 -8.57 -3.65
C THR A 89 1.29 -7.76 -4.21
N PHE A 90 0.87 -8.04 -5.46
CA PHE A 90 -0.22 -7.33 -6.11
C PHE A 90 -1.53 -7.42 -5.32
N LEU A 91 -1.91 -8.64 -4.93
CA LEU A 91 -3.16 -8.87 -4.20
C LEU A 91 -3.13 -8.21 -2.82
N ALA A 92 -2.00 -8.30 -2.10
CA ALA A 92 -1.88 -7.64 -0.81
C ALA A 92 -1.96 -6.11 -0.93
N PHE A 93 -1.34 -5.54 -1.95
CA PHE A 93 -1.41 -4.12 -2.27
C PHE A 93 -2.85 -3.68 -2.52
N VAL A 94 -3.56 -4.37 -3.41
CA VAL A 94 -4.95 -4.05 -3.76
C VAL A 94 -5.86 -4.19 -2.54
N VAL A 95 -5.83 -5.33 -1.85
CA VAL A 95 -6.72 -5.60 -0.72
C VAL A 95 -6.53 -4.58 0.39
N ALA A 96 -5.29 -4.24 0.74
CA ALA A 96 -5.02 -3.28 1.79
C ALA A 96 -5.31 -1.83 1.34
N GLY A 97 -4.98 -1.49 0.09
CA GLY A 97 -5.23 -0.16 -0.48
C GLY A 97 -6.72 0.14 -0.73
N VAL A 98 -7.60 -0.85 -0.89
CA VAL A 98 -9.05 -0.62 -0.96
C VAL A 98 -9.58 0.01 0.34
N VAL A 99 -9.00 -0.31 1.50
CA VAL A 99 -9.53 0.09 2.81
C VAL A 99 -9.76 1.61 2.96
N PRO A 100 -8.79 2.51 2.67
CA PRO A 100 -9.03 3.94 2.68
C PRO A 100 -10.12 4.40 1.69
N LEU A 101 -10.25 3.76 0.53
CA LEU A 101 -11.25 4.14 -0.48
C LEU A 101 -12.67 3.78 -0.06
N MET A 102 -12.83 2.76 0.80
CA MET A 102 -14.15 2.34 1.26
C MET A 102 -14.92 3.46 1.94
N SER A 103 -14.25 4.43 2.59
CA SER A 103 -14.93 5.57 3.22
C SER A 103 -15.61 6.51 2.23
N TYR A 104 -15.27 6.44 0.94
CA TYR A 104 -15.86 7.23 -0.14
C TYR A 104 -16.88 6.43 -0.96
N VAL A 105 -16.91 5.10 -0.83
CA VAL A 105 -17.88 4.22 -1.47
C VAL A 105 -19.10 3.99 -0.59
N VAL A 106 -18.92 3.92 0.74
CA VAL A 106 -20.03 3.78 1.67
C VAL A 106 -20.86 5.06 1.78
N VAL A 107 -22.17 4.89 2.00
CA VAL A 107 -23.10 6.02 2.14
C VAL A 107 -22.95 6.63 3.52
N VAL A 108 -22.01 7.57 3.64
CA VAL A 108 -21.83 8.44 4.80
C VAL A 108 -21.91 9.91 4.38
N GLY A 109 -22.22 10.79 5.33
CA GLY A 109 -22.32 12.22 5.09
C GLY A 109 -20.98 12.82 4.61
N PRO A 110 -21.00 13.88 3.80
CA PRO A 110 -19.80 14.44 3.18
C PRO A 110 -18.70 14.82 4.19
N ALA A 111 -19.09 15.34 5.36
CA ALA A 111 -18.16 15.75 6.41
C ALA A 111 -17.44 14.56 7.08
N GLN A 112 -17.99 13.35 7.02
CA GLN A 112 -17.43 12.17 7.69
C GLN A 112 -16.50 11.34 6.80
N ARG A 113 -16.54 11.51 5.46
CA ARG A 113 -15.77 10.67 4.51
C ARG A 113 -14.27 10.71 4.74
N PHE A 114 -13.71 11.91 4.88
CA PHE A 114 -12.26 12.08 5.09
C PHE A 114 -11.82 11.65 6.50
N PRO A 115 -12.47 12.06 7.61
CA PRO A 115 -12.15 11.52 8.94
C PRO A 115 -12.26 10.00 9.04
N LEU A 116 -13.26 9.39 8.39
CA LEU A 116 -13.38 7.93 8.33
C LEU A 116 -12.24 7.31 7.53
N ALA A 117 -11.82 7.92 6.42
CA ALA A 117 -10.65 7.48 5.66
C ALA A 117 -9.39 7.48 6.52
N VAL A 118 -9.15 8.57 7.27
CA VAL A 118 -8.02 8.70 8.20
C VAL A 118 -8.09 7.59 9.25
N GLY A 119 -9.22 7.43 9.93
CA GLY A 119 -9.39 6.43 10.99
C GLY A 119 -9.16 5.00 10.49
N LEU A 120 -9.79 4.63 9.37
CA LEU A 120 -9.61 3.30 8.75
C LEU A 120 -8.15 3.07 8.33
N THR A 121 -7.51 4.08 7.74
CA THR A 121 -6.11 3.97 7.29
C THR A 121 -5.18 3.79 8.46
N LEU A 122 -5.28 4.63 9.51
CA LEU A 122 -4.40 4.52 10.68
C LEU A 122 -4.59 3.17 11.38
N ALA A 123 -5.82 2.70 11.55
CA ALA A 123 -6.08 1.37 12.09
C ALA A 123 -5.43 0.28 11.22
N THR A 124 -5.57 0.37 9.90
CA THR A 124 -5.02 -0.63 8.97
C THR A 124 -3.49 -0.60 8.92
N LEU A 125 -2.87 0.59 8.86
CA LEU A 125 -1.42 0.77 8.94
C LEU A 125 -0.85 0.17 10.23
N PHE A 126 -1.52 0.40 11.36
CA PHE A 126 -1.08 -0.17 12.62
C PHE A 126 -1.20 -1.70 12.62
N VAL A 127 -2.32 -2.25 12.12
CA VAL A 127 -2.54 -3.71 12.05
C VAL A 127 -1.55 -4.39 11.11
N VAL A 128 -1.38 -3.89 9.88
CA VAL A 128 -0.44 -4.45 8.90
C VAL A 128 1.00 -4.23 9.35
N GLY A 129 1.30 -3.06 9.91
CA GLY A 129 2.59 -2.76 10.52
C GLY A 129 2.90 -3.67 11.70
N ALA A 130 1.92 -3.98 12.56
CA ALA A 130 2.07 -4.94 13.63
C ALA A 130 2.28 -6.37 13.10
N ALA A 131 1.56 -6.76 12.04
CA ALA A 131 1.73 -8.07 11.38
C ALA A 131 3.15 -8.26 10.80
N ARG A 132 3.85 -7.18 10.44
CA ARG A 132 5.28 -7.24 10.05
C ARG A 132 6.17 -7.86 11.14
N SER A 133 5.82 -7.72 12.42
CA SER A 133 6.59 -8.33 13.53
C SER A 133 6.59 -9.86 13.53
N LEU A 134 5.71 -10.48 12.73
CA LEU A 134 5.75 -11.92 12.48
C LEU A 134 6.97 -12.31 11.61
N VAL A 135 7.54 -11.35 10.87
CA VAL A 135 8.72 -11.50 10.01
C VAL A 135 9.95 -10.86 10.63
N THR A 136 9.81 -9.62 11.12
CA THR A 136 10.88 -8.88 11.76
C THR A 136 10.83 -9.19 13.26
N ARG A 137 11.92 -9.67 13.88
CA ARG A 137 11.98 -9.98 15.33
C ARG A 137 11.77 -8.76 16.27
N MET A 138 11.20 -7.68 15.75
CA MET A 138 10.84 -6.45 16.46
C MET A 138 9.52 -6.61 17.21
N PRO A 139 9.30 -5.87 18.30
CA PRO A 139 8.00 -5.88 18.98
C PRO A 139 6.91 -5.27 18.09
N TRP A 140 5.75 -5.93 18.03
CA TRP A 140 4.60 -5.59 17.17
C TRP A 140 4.15 -4.13 17.27
N TRP A 141 4.11 -3.57 18.48
CA TRP A 141 3.67 -2.19 18.70
C TRP A 141 4.63 -1.16 18.10
N ARG A 142 5.95 -1.41 18.13
CA ARG A 142 6.93 -0.51 17.48
C ARG A 142 6.76 -0.53 15.97
N SER A 143 6.64 -1.72 15.40
CA SER A 143 6.44 -1.87 13.95
C SER A 143 5.13 -1.23 13.48
N GLY A 144 4.05 -1.34 14.28
CA GLY A 144 2.80 -0.63 14.02
C GLY A 144 2.94 0.90 14.12
N LEU A 145 3.61 1.41 15.15
CA LEU A 145 3.86 2.85 15.31
C LEU A 145 4.75 3.43 14.21
N GLU A 146 5.79 2.69 13.77
CA GLU A 146 6.62 3.08 12.63
C GLU A 146 5.78 3.30 11.38
N MET A 147 4.88 2.37 11.07
CA MET A 147 4.00 2.49 9.90
C MET A 147 2.99 3.63 10.03
N LEU A 148 2.47 3.90 11.24
CA LEU A 148 1.64 5.07 11.48
C LEU A 148 2.39 6.37 11.18
N VAL A 149 3.64 6.50 11.62
CA VAL A 149 4.46 7.69 11.36
C VAL A 149 4.70 7.85 9.87
N VAL A 150 5.15 6.79 9.19
CA VAL A 150 5.41 6.82 7.74
C VAL A 150 4.16 7.21 6.96
N GLY A 151 3.03 6.54 7.22
CA GLY A 151 1.78 6.82 6.52
C GLY A 151 1.22 8.22 6.83
N SER A 152 1.33 8.69 8.08
CA SER A 152 0.89 10.03 8.46
C SER A 152 1.71 11.12 7.78
N VAL A 153 3.04 10.94 7.69
CA VAL A 153 3.93 11.87 6.99
C VAL A 153 3.62 11.90 5.49
N ALA A 154 3.50 10.73 4.85
CA ALA A 154 3.14 10.64 3.43
C ALA A 154 1.80 11.33 3.13
N ALA A 155 0.79 11.09 3.97
CA ALA A 155 -0.52 11.72 3.84
C ALA A 155 -0.47 13.24 4.06
N ALA A 156 0.28 13.71 5.06
CA ALA A 156 0.45 15.14 5.32
C ALA A 156 1.12 15.86 4.15
N VAL A 157 2.15 15.25 3.55
CA VAL A 157 2.80 15.75 2.33
C VAL A 157 1.80 15.82 1.18
N ALA A 158 1.08 14.72 0.90
CA ALA A 158 0.12 14.69 -0.20
C ALA A 158 -1.02 15.70 -0.01
N PHE A 159 -1.60 15.78 1.19
CA PHE A 159 -2.62 16.77 1.54
C PHE A 159 -2.10 18.19 1.37
N GLY A 160 -0.90 18.49 1.86
CA GLY A 160 -0.25 19.79 1.74
C GLY A 160 -0.03 20.18 0.27
N VAL A 161 0.46 19.26 -0.55
CA VAL A 161 0.62 19.47 -2.00
C VAL A 161 -0.72 19.75 -2.66
N GLY A 162 -1.76 18.96 -2.36
CA GLY A 162 -3.10 19.18 -2.89
C GLY A 162 -3.67 20.56 -2.53
N ALA A 163 -3.52 20.97 -1.27
CA ALA A 163 -3.95 22.29 -0.79
C ALA A 163 -3.16 23.43 -1.47
N PHE A 164 -1.86 23.26 -1.64
CA PHE A 164 -0.99 24.23 -2.29
C PHE A 164 -1.35 24.40 -3.77
N VAL A 165 -1.45 23.30 -4.53
CA VAL A 165 -1.78 23.34 -5.97
C VAL A 165 -3.13 23.99 -6.19
N ARG A 166 -4.13 23.67 -5.37
CA ARG A 166 -5.44 24.33 -5.44
C ARG A 166 -5.31 25.85 -5.27
N GLY A 167 -4.51 26.31 -4.31
CA GLY A 167 -4.25 27.74 -4.12
C GLY A 167 -3.66 28.44 -5.35
N LEU A 168 -2.96 27.69 -6.22
CA LEU A 168 -2.44 28.21 -7.50
C LEU A 168 -3.47 28.15 -8.63
N THR A 169 -4.37 27.18 -8.63
CA THR A 169 -5.31 26.92 -9.73
C THR A 169 -6.69 27.55 -9.57
N GLY A 170 -7.03 28.07 -8.38
CA GLY A 170 -8.35 28.63 -8.06
C GLY A 170 -9.38 27.60 -7.62
#